data_AF-A0A168JAW5-F1
#
_entry.id   AF-A0A168JAW5-F1
#
_cell.length_a   1.000
_cell.length_b   1.000
_cell.length_c   1.000
_cell.angle_alpha   90.00
_cell.angle_beta   90.00
_cell.angle_gamma   90.00
#
_symmetry.space_group_name_H-M   'P 1'
#
loop_
_entity.id
_entity.type
_entity.pdbx_description
1 polymer ?
#
loop_
_entity_poly.entity_id
_entity_poly.type
_entity_poly.pdbx_seq_one_letter_code
_entity_poly.pdbx_strand_id
1 'polypeptide(L)'
;MSIKIPEEIKYITPYVQRGQEVAARDPVVSYYAQYYAAKLAIARGPRTKETTDYLSHLLDALETQKQAIGANEAITDDLVGYAHVENFALKIFINADNEDRAGKSSK
;
A
#
# COMPACT_ATOMS: atom_id res chain seq x y z
N MET A 1 -8.38 -8.38 5.36
CA MET A 1 -8.41 -9.31 4.21
C MET A 1 -7.51 -10.50 4.54
N SER A 2 -8.06 -11.69 4.76
CA SER A 2 -7.29 -12.91 5.11
C SER A 2 -7.12 -13.84 3.91
N ILE A 3 -7.08 -13.28 2.70
CA ILE A 3 -6.85 -14.05 1.47
C ILE A 3 -5.35 -14.23 1.32
N LYS A 4 -4.89 -15.48 1.26
CA LYS A 4 -3.48 -15.83 1.07
C LYS A 4 -3.02 -15.27 -0.28
N ILE A 5 -1.88 -14.58 -0.28
CA ILE A 5 -1.26 -14.07 -1.52
C ILE A 5 -0.75 -15.26 -2.34
N PRO A 6 -1.17 -15.42 -3.61
CA PRO A 6 -0.69 -16.49 -4.48
C PRO A 6 0.83 -16.44 -4.71
N GLU A 7 1.46 -17.61 -4.87
CA GLU A 7 2.93 -17.71 -5.00
C GLU A 7 3.44 -16.94 -6.23
N GLU A 8 2.68 -16.93 -7.33
CA GLU A 8 3.01 -16.19 -8.56
C GLU A 8 3.24 -14.69 -8.32
N ILE A 9 2.48 -14.08 -7.40
CA ILE A 9 2.52 -12.65 -7.09
C ILE A 9 3.08 -12.36 -5.70
N LYS A 10 3.77 -13.31 -5.05
CA LYS A 10 4.33 -13.17 -3.71
C LYS A 10 5.25 -11.96 -3.53
N TYR A 11 5.88 -11.47 -4.60
CA TYR A 11 6.72 -10.27 -4.56
C TYR A 11 5.94 -8.98 -4.22
N ILE A 12 4.60 -8.97 -4.28
CA ILE A 12 3.79 -7.81 -3.85
C ILE A 12 3.52 -7.79 -2.34
N THR A 13 3.87 -8.87 -1.63
CA THR A 13 3.59 -9.05 -0.19
C THR A 13 4.01 -7.85 0.67
N PRO A 14 5.22 -7.27 0.50
CA PRO A 14 5.63 -6.14 1.34
C PRO A 14 4.69 -4.93 1.23
N TYR A 15 4.16 -4.65 0.04
CA TYR A 15 3.27 -3.51 -0.19
C TYR A 15 1.87 -3.76 0.36
N VAL A 16 1.35 -5.00 0.21
CA VAL A 16 0.06 -5.39 0.79
C VAL A 16 0.11 -5.35 2.32
N GLN A 17 1.17 -5.91 2.92
CA GLN A 17 1.39 -5.88 4.36
C GLN A 17 1.51 -4.44 4.87
N ARG A 18 2.33 -3.61 4.20
CA ARG A 18 2.46 -2.21 4.56
C ARG A 18 1.12 -1.48 4.53
N GLY A 19 0.31 -1.73 3.49
CA GLY A 19 -1.04 -1.18 3.38
C GLY A 19 -1.94 -1.57 4.56
N GLN A 20 -1.84 -2.82 5.04
CA GLN A 20 -2.59 -3.31 6.20
C GLN A 20 -2.12 -2.68 7.51
N GLU A 21 -0.81 -2.57 7.73
CA GLU A 21 -0.22 -1.97 8.93
C GLU A 21 -0.63 -0.52 9.13
N VAL A 22 -0.70 0.25 8.04
CA VAL A 22 -1.00 1.68 8.09
C VAL A 22 -2.49 1.99 7.92
N ALA A 23 -3.35 0.99 7.66
CA ALA A 23 -4.77 1.20 7.35
C ALA A 23 -5.51 2.04 8.40
N ALA A 24 -5.26 1.79 9.68
CA ALA A 24 -5.90 2.54 10.77
C ALA A 24 -5.27 3.92 11.01
N ARG A 25 -4.00 4.10 10.62
CA ARG A 25 -3.22 5.32 10.90
C ARG A 25 -3.31 6.33 9.75
N ASP A 26 -3.25 5.84 8.52
CA ASP A 26 -3.27 6.64 7.30
C ASP A 26 -3.94 5.83 6.16
N PRO A 27 -5.27 6.00 5.98
CA PRO A 27 -6.02 5.31 4.93
C PRO A 27 -5.56 5.64 3.51
N VAL A 28 -4.97 6.83 3.27
CA VAL A 28 -4.48 7.24 1.95
C VAL A 28 -3.21 6.48 1.60
N VAL A 29 -2.24 6.42 2.53
CA VAL A 29 -1.02 5.62 2.33
C VAL A 29 -1.35 4.14 2.20
N SER A 30 -2.33 3.65 2.97
CA SER A 30 -2.84 2.28 2.85
C SER A 30 -3.35 1.98 1.43
N TYR A 31 -4.18 2.88 0.90
CA TYR A 31 -4.72 2.78 -0.46
C TYR A 31 -3.59 2.75 -1.50
N TYR A 32 -2.63 3.68 -1.45
CA TYR A 32 -1.56 3.72 -2.44
C TYR A 32 -0.60 2.53 -2.36
N ALA A 33 -0.34 1.99 -1.17
CA ALA A 33 0.47 0.78 -1.01
C ALA A 33 -0.19 -0.43 -1.69
N GLN A 34 -1.50 -0.61 -1.51
CA GLN A 34 -2.27 -1.67 -2.13
C GLN A 34 -2.49 -1.46 -3.64
N TYR A 35 -2.71 -0.20 -4.05
CA TYR A 35 -2.83 0.18 -5.47
C TYR A 35 -1.53 -0.10 -6.22
N TYR A 36 -0.39 0.20 -5.61
CA TYR A 36 0.92 -0.12 -6.19
C TYR A 36 1.14 -1.63 -6.31
N ALA A 37 0.77 -2.42 -5.30
CA ALA A 37 0.77 -3.89 -5.37
C ALA A 37 -0.06 -4.41 -6.55
N ALA A 38 -1.28 -3.88 -6.75
CA ALA A 38 -2.14 -4.26 -7.87
C ALA A 38 -1.50 -3.89 -9.22
N LYS A 39 -1.00 -2.65 -9.38
CA LYS A 39 -0.30 -2.22 -10.60
C LYS A 39 0.88 -3.12 -10.94
N LEU A 40 1.71 -3.47 -9.95
CA LEU A 40 2.87 -4.35 -10.16
C LEU A 40 2.46 -5.74 -10.64
N ALA A 41 1.45 -6.33 -10.00
CA ALA A 41 0.97 -7.66 -10.38
C ALA A 41 0.34 -7.68 -11.77
N ILE A 42 -0.51 -6.69 -12.09
CA ILE A 42 -1.15 -6.55 -13.40
C ILE A 42 -0.11 -6.35 -14.49
N ALA A 43 0.91 -5.51 -14.26
CA ALA A 43 1.96 -5.24 -15.24
C ALA A 43 2.78 -6.48 -15.63
N ARG A 44 2.87 -7.49 -14.75
CA ARG A 44 3.56 -8.75 -15.05
C ARG A 44 2.67 -9.80 -15.72
N GLY A 45 1.36 -9.54 -15.83
CA GLY A 45 0.39 -10.44 -16.44
C GLY A 45 0.04 -11.63 -15.54
N PRO A 46 -1.17 -11.68 -14.95
CA PRO A 46 -1.61 -12.84 -14.18
C PRO A 46 -1.82 -14.05 -15.11
N ARG A 47 -1.24 -15.21 -14.75
CA ARG A 47 -1.33 -16.43 -15.59
C ARG A 47 -2.18 -17.53 -14.99
N THR A 48 -2.49 -17.43 -13.71
CA THR A 48 -3.31 -18.42 -12.99
C THR A 48 -4.67 -17.85 -12.62
N LYS A 49 -5.67 -18.73 -12.52
CA LYS A 49 -6.99 -18.36 -12.01
C LYS A 49 -6.90 -17.80 -10.59
N GLU A 50 -6.07 -18.42 -9.74
CA GLU A 50 -5.84 -18.00 -8.36
C GLU A 50 -5.33 -16.55 -8.28
N THR A 51 -4.32 -16.18 -9.09
CA THR A 51 -3.83 -14.79 -9.16
C THR A 51 -4.92 -13.84 -9.67
N THR A 52 -5.69 -14.25 -10.67
CA THR A 52 -6.76 -13.41 -11.25
C THR A 52 -7.88 -13.16 -10.22
N ASP A 53 -8.29 -14.19 -9.48
CA ASP A 53 -9.29 -14.09 -8.41
C ASP A 53 -8.78 -13.19 -7.28
N TYR A 54 -7.51 -13.34 -6.87
CA TYR A 54 -6.89 -12.49 -5.85
C TYR A 54 -6.86 -11.01 -6.29
N LEU A 55 -6.46 -10.73 -7.53
CA LEU A 55 -6.40 -9.36 -8.05
C LEU A 55 -7.79 -8.74 -8.17
N SER A 56 -8.79 -9.52 -8.56
CA SER A 56 -10.18 -9.05 -8.62
C SER A 56 -10.65 -8.59 -7.23
N HIS A 57 -10.47 -9.43 -6.21
CA HIS A 57 -10.82 -9.05 -4.84
C HIS A 57 -10.01 -7.84 -4.34
N LEU A 58 -8.72 -7.75 -4.67
CA LEU A 58 -7.88 -6.61 -4.29
C LEU A 58 -8.40 -5.30 -4.92
N LEU A 59 -8.82 -5.34 -6.18
CA LEU A 59 -9.41 -4.18 -6.86
C LEU A 59 -10.76 -3.79 -6.24
N ASP A 60 -11.64 -4.74 -5.94
CA ASP A 60 -12.91 -4.47 -5.25
C ASP A 60 -12.68 -3.80 -3.87
N ALA A 61 -11.64 -4.25 -3.15
CA ALA A 61 -11.27 -3.67 -1.87
C ALA A 61 -10.72 -2.24 -2.03
N LEU A 62 -9.94 -1.97 -3.08
CA LEU A 62 -9.45 -0.63 -3.40
C LEU A 62 -10.60 0.31 -3.76
N GLU A 63 -11.60 -0.15 -4.51
CA GLU A 63 -12.80 0.64 -4.82
C GLU A 63 -13.59 0.97 -3.55
N THR A 64 -13.80 -0.01 -2.68
CA THR A 64 -14.46 0.18 -1.39
C THR A 64 -13.70 1.17 -0.50
N GLN A 65 -12.37 1.03 -0.43
CA GLN A 65 -11.51 1.93 0.35
C GLN A 65 -11.56 3.35 -0.21
N LYS A 66 -11.50 3.52 -1.54
CA LYS A 66 -11.62 4.82 -2.20
C LYS A 66 -12.93 5.51 -1.84
N GLN A 67 -14.04 4.78 -1.87
CA GLN A 67 -15.35 5.31 -1.48
C GLN A 67 -15.39 5.69 0.02
N ALA A 68 -14.81 4.87 0.89
CA ALA A 68 -14.76 5.13 2.33
C ALA A 68 -13.91 6.35 2.70
N ILE A 69 -12.81 6.61 1.97
CA ILE A 69 -11.98 7.81 2.15
C ILE A 69 -12.72 9.06 1.65
N GLY A 70 -13.57 8.91 0.63
CA GLY A 70 -14.41 9.98 0.11
C GLY A 70 -13.65 11.02 -0.72
N ALA A 71 -14.12 12.26 -0.70
CA ALA A 71 -13.58 13.38 -1.49
C ALA A 71 -12.26 13.95 -0.91
N ASN A 72 -11.33 13.08 -0.54
CA ASN A 72 -9.99 13.47 -0.13
C ASN A 72 -9.18 13.85 -1.37
N GLU A 73 -8.58 15.04 -1.37
CA GLU A 73 -7.78 15.56 -2.48
C GLU A 73 -6.63 14.61 -2.84
N ALA A 74 -6.01 13.98 -1.85
CA ALA A 74 -4.95 13.00 -2.04
C ALA A 74 -5.42 11.70 -2.71
N ILE A 75 -6.72 11.49 -2.89
CA ILE A 75 -7.31 10.35 -3.63
C ILE A 75 -7.84 10.77 -5.00
N THR A 76 -8.26 12.03 -5.15
CA THR A 76 -8.82 12.56 -6.39
C THR A 76 -7.77 13.20 -7.30
N ASP A 77 -6.61 13.60 -6.74
CA ASP A 77 -5.47 14.15 -7.45
C ASP A 77 -4.21 13.31 -7.15
N ASP A 78 -3.68 12.66 -8.17
CA ASP A 78 -2.50 11.80 -8.04
C ASP A 78 -1.25 12.57 -7.59
N LEU A 79 -1.07 13.84 -7.98
CA LEU A 79 0.07 14.65 -7.55
C LEU A 79 0.02 14.90 -6.04
N VAL A 80 -1.17 15.21 -5.51
CA VAL A 80 -1.39 15.39 -4.08
C VAL A 80 -1.21 14.07 -3.34
N GLY A 81 -1.70 12.96 -3.91
CA GLY A 81 -1.48 11.61 -3.39
C GLY A 81 0.00 11.24 -3.29
N TYR A 82 0.80 11.53 -4.32
CA TYR A 82 2.25 11.31 -4.30
C TYR A 82 2.92 12.13 -3.21
N ALA A 83 2.60 13.42 -3.11
CA ALA A 83 3.16 14.29 -2.06
C ALA A 83 2.78 13.78 -0.66
N HIS A 84 1.58 13.26 -0.47
CA HIS A 84 1.14 12.68 0.82
C HIS A 84 1.97 11.45 1.20
N VAL A 85 2.14 10.51 0.25
CA VAL A 85 2.95 9.29 0.45
C VAL A 85 4.43 9.63 0.68
N GLU A 86 4.99 10.57 -0.07
CA GLU A 86 6.37 11.02 0.10
C GLU A 86 6.61 11.64 1.47
N ASN A 87 5.73 12.55 1.90
CA ASN A 87 5.80 13.17 3.23
C ASN A 87 5.66 12.15 4.36
N PHE A 88 4.81 11.14 4.19
CA PHE A 88 4.69 10.03 5.13
C PHE A 88 6.00 9.24 5.24
N ALA A 89 6.59 8.86 4.09
CA ALA A 89 7.85 8.14 4.03
C ALA A 89 9.01 8.95 4.64
N LEU A 90 9.09 10.25 4.34
CA LEU A 90 10.11 11.15 4.85
C LEU A 90 10.06 11.26 6.38
N LYS A 91 8.87 11.33 6.98
CA LYS A 91 8.72 11.36 8.45
C LYS A 91 9.26 10.08 9.11
N ILE A 92 8.99 8.92 8.54
CA ILE A 92 9.51 7.65 9.04
C ILE A 92 11.03 7.61 8.92
N PHE A 93 11.56 8.02 7.77
CA PHE A 93 12.98 8.06 7.52
C PHE A 93 13.71 8.97 8.52
N ILE A 94 13.22 10.20 8.71
CA ILE A 94 13.80 11.15 9.66
C ILE A 94 13.75 10.62 11.10
N ASN A 95 12.66 9.97 11.50
CA ASN A 95 12.57 9.38 12.84
C ASN A 95 13.62 8.28 13.03
N ALA A 96 13.78 7.40 12.06
CA ALA A 96 14.80 6.34 12.10
C ALA A 96 16.23 6.91 12.10
N ASP A 97 16.53 7.91 11.25
CA ASP A 97 17.83 8.60 11.21
C ASP A 97 18.14 9.31 12.55
N ASN A 98 17.15 9.92 13.18
CA ASN A 98 17.32 10.55 14.49
C ASN A 98 17.59 9.52 15.61
N GLU A 99 16.92 8.36 15.59
CA GLU A 99 17.18 7.28 16.54
C GLU A 99 18.59 6.71 16.37
N ASP A 100 19.01 6.45 15.12
CA ASP A 100 20.34 5.95 14.78
C ASP A 100 21.43 6.94 15.23
N ARG A 101 21.28 8.24 14.93
CA ARG A 101 22.19 9.30 15.38
C ARG A 101 22.27 9.44 16.90
N ALA A 102 21.18 9.10 17.60
CA ALA A 102 21.14 9.08 19.06
C ALA A 102 21.76 7.80 19.66
N GLY A 103 22.27 6.87 18.83
CA GLY A 103 22.79 5.58 19.26
C GLY A 103 21.72 4.63 19.79
N LYS A 104 20.44 4.88 19.49
CA LYS A 104 19.32 4.06 19.92
C LYS A 104 18.94 3.13 18.77
N SER A 105 19.15 1.83 18.96
CA SER A 105 18.68 0.81 18.01
C SER A 105 17.56 -0.01 18.68
N SER A 106 16.33 0.48 18.56
CA SER A 106 15.13 -0.31 18.85
C SER A 106 14.64 -1.00 17.57
N LYS A 107 13.99 -2.16 17.74
CA LYS A 107 13.31 -2.86 16.65
C LYS A 107 12.01 -2.17 16.25
#